data_AF-A0A251S498-F1
#
_entry.id   AF-A0A251S498-F1
#
_cell.length_a   1.000
_cell.length_b   1.000
_cell.length_c   1.000
_cell.angle_alpha   90.00
_cell.angle_beta   90.00
_cell.angle_gamma   90.00
#
_symmetry.space_group_name_H-M   'P 1'
#
loop_
_entity.id
_entity.type
_entity.pdbx_description
1 polymer ?
#
loop_
_entity_poly.entity_id
_entity_poly.type
_entity_poly.pdbx_seq_one_letter_code
_entity_poly.pdbx_strand_id
1 'polypeptide(L)'
;MRARLLRYRCFDHAIADGVDIISLSMGYQDGSLELTSDPFAIGSFHAIEKGILTVNAAGNTGPDFSSIQNYAPWILTVAASDKLLLKNDATLVVSIYVPSN
;
A
#
# COMPACT_ATOMS: atom_id res chain seq x y z
N MET A 1 14.81 14.30 18.98
CA MET A 1 15.37 13.25 18.09
C MET A 1 14.76 11.86 18.38
N ARG A 2 13.43 11.71 18.52
CA ARG A 2 12.75 10.41 18.77
C ARG A 2 11.54 10.13 17.86
N ALA A 3 11.10 11.10 17.05
CA ALA A 3 9.91 10.96 16.19
C ALA A 3 10.20 10.30 14.82
N ARG A 4 11.47 10.05 14.47
CA ARG A 4 11.84 9.44 13.17
C ARG A 4 11.82 7.91 13.19
N LEU A 5 11.97 7.29 14.37
CA LEU A 5 12.05 5.83 14.55
C LEU A 5 10.69 5.12 14.68
N LEU A 6 9.58 5.84 14.55
CA LEU A 6 8.23 5.31 14.79
C LEU A 6 7.48 4.96 13.50
N ARG A 7 7.96 5.41 12.33
CA ARG A 7 7.09 5.57 11.16
C ARG A 7 6.76 4.27 10.42
N TYR A 8 7.57 3.21 10.54
CA TYR A 8 7.37 1.94 9.82
C TYR A 8 7.60 0.70 10.70
N ARG A 9 7.49 0.81 12.03
CA ARG A 9 7.73 -0.32 12.94
C ARG A 9 6.78 -1.50 12.75
N CYS A 10 5.61 -1.27 12.15
CA CYS A 10 4.72 -2.35 11.75
C CYS A 10 5.36 -3.26 10.70
N PHE A 11 6.14 -2.72 9.76
CA PHE A 11 6.91 -3.51 8.80
C PHE A 11 8.02 -4.28 9.51
N ASP A 12 8.78 -3.63 10.39
CA ASP A 12 9.87 -4.30 11.12
C ASP A 12 9.35 -5.52 11.90
N HIS A 13 8.19 -5.39 12.55
CA HIS A 13 7.55 -6.48 13.27
C HIS A 13 7.04 -7.57 12.31
N ALA A 14 6.31 -7.19 11.24
CA ALA A 14 5.81 -8.17 10.28
C ALA A 14 6.94 -8.98 9.61
N ILE A 15 8.05 -8.32 9.28
CA ILE A 15 9.25 -8.96 8.75
C ILE A 15 9.85 -9.93 9.78
N ALA A 16 9.97 -9.50 11.04
CA ALA A 16 10.50 -10.34 12.12
C ALA A 16 9.61 -11.56 12.43
N ASP A 17 8.30 -11.40 12.31
CA ASP A 17 7.30 -12.46 12.47
C ASP A 17 7.31 -13.45 11.28
N GLY A 18 8.01 -13.12 10.19
CA GLY A 18 8.21 -14.02 9.05
C GLY A 18 6.97 -14.19 8.17
N VAL A 19 6.17 -13.12 8.01
CA VAL A 19 4.97 -13.17 7.14
C VAL A 19 5.34 -13.34 5.66
N ASP A 20 4.45 -13.96 4.88
CA ASP A 20 4.65 -14.14 3.44
C ASP A 20 4.22 -12.90 2.62
N ILE A 21 3.17 -12.20 3.07
CA ILE A 21 2.59 -11.04 2.40
C ILE A 21 2.19 -10.00 3.44
N ILE A 22 2.38 -8.72 3.12
CA ILE A 22 1.86 -7.59 3.89
C ILE A 22 0.70 -6.96 3.11
N SER A 23 -0.49 -6.94 3.72
CA SER A 23 -1.68 -6.28 3.17
C SER A 23 -1.95 -4.99 3.92
N LEU A 24 -1.98 -3.87 3.19
CA LEU A 24 -2.24 -2.54 3.71
C LEU A 24 -3.41 -1.89 2.97
N SER A 25 -4.17 -1.08 3.68
CA SER A 25 -5.23 -0.24 3.12
C SER A 25 -5.09 1.16 3.71
N MET A 26 -3.92 1.75 3.46
CA MET A 26 -3.49 3.02 4.07
C MET A 26 -2.99 3.99 3.01
N GLY A 27 -3.22 5.27 3.26
CA GLY A 27 -2.82 6.36 2.39
C GLY A 27 -2.94 7.69 3.12
N TYR A 28 -2.75 8.81 2.41
CA TYR A 28 -2.76 10.15 2.99
C TYR A 28 -3.96 10.95 2.46
N GLN A 29 -4.59 11.77 3.30
CA GLN A 29 -5.68 12.63 2.83
C GLN A 29 -5.18 13.71 1.84
N ASP A 30 -3.93 14.17 2.03
CA ASP A 30 -3.35 15.29 1.27
C ASP A 30 -2.51 14.84 0.04
N GLY A 31 -2.70 13.60 -0.44
CA GLY A 31 -2.03 13.09 -1.65
C GLY A 31 -0.92 12.08 -1.38
N SER A 32 0.26 12.28 -1.97
CA SER A 32 1.38 11.34 -1.88
C SER A 32 2.62 11.99 -1.27
N LEU A 33 3.42 11.22 -0.53
CA LEU A 33 4.71 11.69 -0.01
C LEU A 33 5.86 11.23 -0.90
N GLU A 34 6.97 11.97 -0.89
CA GLU A 34 8.22 11.54 -1.52
C GLU A 34 8.67 10.19 -0.95
N LEU A 35 9.15 9.28 -1.81
CA LEU A 35 9.50 7.89 -1.45
C LEU A 35 10.48 7.79 -0.26
N THR A 36 11.40 8.75 -0.15
CA THR A 36 12.41 8.79 0.94
C THR A 36 11.85 9.29 2.27
N SER A 37 10.61 9.77 2.27
CA SER A 37 9.90 10.30 3.43
C SER A 37 8.62 9.51 3.75
N ASP A 38 8.16 8.69 2.81
CA ASP A 38 6.99 7.83 2.94
C ASP A 38 7.31 6.55 3.74
N PRO A 39 6.75 6.36 4.95
CA PRO A 39 6.90 5.10 5.68
C PRO A 39 6.39 3.87 4.96
N PHE A 40 5.38 3.99 4.09
CA PHE A 40 4.88 2.84 3.34
C PHE A 40 5.92 2.42 2.29
N ALA A 41 6.49 3.37 1.55
CA ALA A 41 7.60 3.12 0.62
C ALA A 41 8.84 2.53 1.33
N ILE A 42 9.29 3.13 2.44
CA ILE A 42 10.50 2.68 3.16
C ILE A 42 10.29 1.28 3.77
N GLY A 43 9.18 1.07 4.47
CA GLY A 43 8.90 -0.22 5.11
C GLY A 43 8.71 -1.35 4.10
N SER A 44 8.01 -1.09 3.00
CA SER A 44 7.82 -2.07 1.93
C SER A 44 9.11 -2.36 1.15
N PHE A 45 10.03 -1.39 1.07
CA PHE A 45 11.36 -1.63 0.49
C PHE A 45 12.13 -2.66 1.32
N HIS A 46 12.14 -2.52 2.65
CA HIS A 46 12.77 -3.53 3.52
C HIS A 46 12.06 -4.89 3.46
N ALA A 47 10.72 -4.91 3.28
CA ALA A 47 9.97 -6.15 3.12
C ALA A 47 10.34 -6.87 1.81
N ILE A 48 10.44 -6.14 0.68
CA ILE A 48 10.75 -6.76 -0.61
C ILE A 48 12.20 -7.28 -0.68
N GLU A 49 13.14 -6.67 0.04
CA GLU A 49 14.50 -7.21 0.22
C GLU A 49 14.51 -8.58 0.93
N LYS A 50 13.44 -8.91 1.66
CA LYS A 50 13.23 -10.21 2.31
C LYS A 50 12.28 -11.13 1.53
N GLY A 51 11.85 -10.74 0.33
CA GLY A 51 10.91 -11.51 -0.49
C GLY A 51 9.45 -11.40 -0.06
N ILE A 52 9.10 -10.43 0.78
CA ILE A 52 7.74 -10.22 1.29
C ILE A 52 7.05 -9.16 0.43
N LEU A 53 6.03 -9.57 -0.33
CA LEU A 53 5.26 -8.65 -1.17
C LEU A 53 4.37 -7.75 -0.30
N THR A 54 4.41 -6.45 -0.55
CA THR A 54 3.45 -5.50 0.02
C THR A 54 2.37 -5.15 -0.99
N VAL A 55 1.12 -5.32 -0.59
CA VAL A 55 -0.07 -4.91 -1.35
C VAL A 55 -0.70 -3.71 -0.66
N ASN A 56 -0.91 -2.59 -1.36
CA ASN A 56 -1.56 -1.41 -0.77
C ASN A 56 -2.58 -0.77 -1.72
N ALA A 57 -3.54 -0.03 -1.17
CA ALA A 57 -4.54 0.69 -1.95
C ALA A 57 -3.91 1.87 -2.73
N ALA A 58 -4.44 2.18 -3.90
CA ALA A 58 -4.05 3.38 -4.66
C ALA A 58 -4.42 4.70 -3.95
N GLY A 59 -5.43 4.65 -3.07
CA GLY A 59 -6.02 5.82 -2.42
C GLY A 59 -7.38 6.20 -3.03
N ASN A 60 -8.15 7.00 -2.29
CA ASN A 60 -9.52 7.40 -2.64
C ASN A 60 -9.63 8.89 -3.04
N THR A 61 -8.51 9.55 -3.36
CA THR A 61 -8.43 10.97 -3.72
C THR A 61 -8.59 11.25 -5.22
N GLY A 62 -9.01 10.26 -6.00
CA GLY A 62 -9.38 10.45 -7.40
C GLY A 62 -10.62 11.34 -7.56
N PRO A 63 -11.05 11.64 -8.80
CA PRO A 63 -10.66 11.00 -10.06
C PRO A 63 -9.56 11.74 -10.84
N ASP A 64 -9.03 12.84 -10.30
CA ASP A 64 -8.06 13.67 -11.03
C ASP A 64 -6.77 12.91 -11.36
N PHE A 65 -6.10 13.32 -12.44
CA PHE A 65 -4.81 12.76 -12.83
C PHE A 65 -3.79 12.94 -11.70
N SER A 66 -2.88 11.96 -11.58
CA SER A 66 -1.79 11.96 -10.57
C SER A 66 -2.29 11.99 -9.11
N SER A 67 -3.42 11.33 -8.82
CA SER A 67 -4.01 11.23 -7.48
C SER A 67 -3.65 9.95 -6.70
N ILE A 68 -2.78 9.10 -7.24
CA ILE A 68 -2.30 7.87 -6.56
C ILE A 68 -1.41 8.24 -5.38
N GLN A 69 -1.65 7.60 -4.24
CA GLN A 69 -0.96 7.90 -2.97
C GLN A 69 0.23 6.95 -2.72
N ASN A 70 0.11 5.71 -3.17
CA ASN A 70 1.12 4.66 -2.99
C ASN A 70 1.72 4.29 -4.34
N TYR A 71 2.80 4.95 -4.73
CA TYR A 71 3.36 4.84 -6.08
C TYR A 71 4.77 4.23 -6.12
N ALA A 72 5.26 3.72 -4.99
CA ALA A 72 6.55 3.06 -4.93
C ALA A 72 6.56 1.82 -5.86
N PRO A 73 7.58 1.65 -6.73
CA PRO A 73 7.55 0.63 -7.78
C PRO A 73 7.62 -0.81 -7.27
N TRP A 74 7.97 -1.01 -5.99
CA TRP A 74 8.01 -2.30 -5.32
C TRP A 74 6.72 -2.64 -4.54
N ILE A 75 5.73 -1.75 -4.52
CA ILE A 75 4.42 -2.01 -3.93
C ILE A 75 3.45 -2.47 -5.03
N LEU A 76 2.68 -3.52 -4.76
CA LEU A 76 1.50 -3.85 -5.58
C LEU A 76 0.37 -2.88 -5.22
N THR A 77 0.21 -1.83 -6.02
CA THR A 77 -0.81 -0.81 -5.82
C THR A 77 -2.13 -1.19 -6.48
N VAL A 78 -3.21 -1.18 -5.70
CA VAL A 78 -4.54 -1.70 -6.11
C VAL A 78 -5.57 -0.58 -6.20
N ALA A 79 -6.21 -0.43 -7.36
CA ALA A 79 -7.31 0.50 -7.59
C ALA A 79 -8.69 -0.10 -7.24
N ALA A 80 -9.70 0.76 -7.10
CA ALA A 80 -11.09 0.37 -6.84
C ALA A 80 -11.91 0.23 -8.12
N SER A 81 -12.80 -0.77 -8.16
CA SER A 81 -13.80 -0.94 -9.23
C SER A 81 -15.04 -1.63 -8.67
N ASP A 82 -16.22 -1.17 -9.08
CA ASP A 82 -17.50 -1.83 -8.77
C ASP A 82 -17.70 -3.11 -9.59
N LYS A 83 -16.92 -3.29 -10.66
CA LYS A 83 -17.00 -4.45 -11.56
C LYS A 83 -15.68 -5.19 -11.59
N LEU A 84 -15.74 -6.46 -11.23
CA LEU A 84 -14.65 -7.41 -11.34
C LEU A 84 -14.61 -7.97 -12.77
N LEU A 85 -13.63 -7.56 -13.58
CA LEU A 85 -13.37 -8.12 -14.90
C LEU A 85 -12.11 -8.99 -14.85
N LEU A 86 -12.29 -10.25 -14.45
CA LEU A 86 -11.22 -11.23 -14.48
C LEU A 86 -11.18 -11.89 -15.86
N LYS A 87 -10.03 -11.84 -16.53
CA LYS A 87 -9.70 -12.82 -17.58
C LYS A 87 -8.93 -13.97 -16.91
N ASN A 88 -9.30 -15.20 -17.24
CA ASN A 88 -8.62 -16.46 -16.87
C ASN A 88 -8.80 -17.01 -15.44
N ASP A 89 -10.03 -17.05 -14.89
CA ASP A 89 -10.35 -17.75 -13.62
C ASP A 89 -9.51 -17.37 -12.37
N ALA A 90 -8.66 -16.34 -12.47
CA ALA A 90 -7.82 -15.86 -11.38
C ALA A 90 -8.68 -15.03 -10.42
N THR A 91 -8.77 -15.42 -9.15
CA THR A 91 -9.50 -14.64 -8.15
C THR A 91 -8.63 -13.50 -7.62
N LEU A 92 -8.97 -12.25 -7.96
CA LEU A 92 -8.45 -11.07 -7.28
C LEU A 92 -9.49 -10.59 -6.25
N VAL A 93 -9.30 -10.89 -4.96
CA VAL A 93 -10.15 -10.35 -3.90
C VAL A 93 -9.66 -8.96 -3.53
N VAL A 94 -10.35 -7.93 -4.03
CA VAL A 94 -10.15 -6.53 -3.63
C VAL A 94 -11.37 -6.09 -2.85
N SER A 95 -11.24 -5.86 -1.54
CA SER A 95 -12.29 -5.25 -0.72
C SER A 95 -11.93 -3.79 -0.49
N ILE A 96 -12.65 -2.86 -1.11
CA ILE A 96 -12.49 -1.43 -0.90
C ILE A 96 -13.82 -0.88 -0.36
N TYR A 97 -13.77 -0.34 0.86
CA TYR A 97 -14.88 0.35 1.48
C TYR A 97 -14.83 1.82 1.08
N VAL A 98 -15.81 2.25 0.27
CA VAL A 98 -16.06 3.68 0.00
C VAL A 98 -17.30 4.08 0.80
N PRO A 99 -17.19 4.91 1.85
CA PRO A 99 -18.36 5.41 2.54
C PRO A 99 -19.15 6.33 1.61
N SER A 100 -20.47 6.09 1.51
CA SER A 100 -21.41 7.02 0.91
C SER A 100 -21.55 8.26 1.82
N ASN A 101 -21.34 9.45 1.24
CA ASN A 101 -21.80 10.70 1.87
C ASN A 101 -23.32 10.71 2.03
#